data_AF-A0A259JVB4-F1
#
_entry.id   AF-A0A259JVB4-F1
#
_cell.length_a   1.000
_cell.length_b   1.000
_cell.length_c   1.000
_cell.angle_alpha   90.00
_cell.angle_beta   90.00
_cell.angle_gamma   90.00
#
_symmetry.space_group_name_H-M   'P 1'
#
loop_
_entity.id
_entity.type
_entity.pdbx_description
1 polymer ?
#
loop_
_entity_poly.entity_id
_entity_poly.type
_entity_poly.pdbx_seq_one_letter_code
_entity_poly.pdbx_strand_id
1 'polypeptide(L)'
;MKLDRKNGAPEIFIFFALLIGGLGYTVWSIWTDVQAASPGVLTFAPFMLLLLALLIALGFEFVNGFHDTANAVATVIYTNSLPAHFAVVWSGGWNFLGVLVSSGAVAFGIISLLPVELILHVGTGAGMAMVFALLIAAIIWNLGTWYLGLPASSSHTLIGSIIGVGIANQLIQGKSGVA
;
A
#
# COMPACT_ATOMS: atom_id res chain seq x y z
N MET A 1 38.68 -6.53 0.73
CA MET A 1 38.06 -5.18 0.76
C MET A 1 37.10 -5.15 1.93
N LYS A 2 37.45 -4.49 3.05
CA LYS A 2 36.63 -4.44 4.29
C LYS A 2 35.47 -3.46 4.09
N LEU A 3 34.29 -3.98 3.76
CA LEU A 3 33.03 -3.24 3.64
C LEU A 3 32.17 -3.47 4.88
N ASP A 4 32.70 -3.19 6.07
CA ASP A 4 31.92 -3.24 7.31
C ASP A 4 32.18 -1.96 8.08
N ARG A 5 31.56 -0.87 7.61
CA ARG A 5 31.48 0.38 8.35
C ARG A 5 30.13 0.37 9.04
N LYS A 6 30.13 0.24 10.38
CA LYS A 6 28.92 0.43 11.20
C LYS A 6 28.27 1.75 10.81
N ASN A 7 26.96 1.71 10.51
CA ASN A 7 26.17 2.88 10.17
C ASN A 7 26.44 4.00 11.18
N GLY A 8 26.76 5.18 10.69
CA GLY A 8 27.00 6.35 11.50
C GLY A 8 25.69 6.80 12.18
N ALA A 9 25.79 7.22 13.44
CA ALA A 9 24.70 7.89 14.16
C ALA A 9 23.89 8.92 13.32
N PRO A 10 24.50 9.75 12.44
CA PRO A 10 23.73 10.67 11.60
C PRO A 10 22.83 9.99 10.55
N GLU A 11 23.23 8.84 10.00
CA GLU A 11 22.45 8.12 8.98
C GLU A 11 21.16 7.56 9.58
N ILE A 12 21.27 6.99 10.79
CA ILE A 12 20.15 6.49 11.58
C ILE A 12 19.21 7.64 11.97
N PHE A 13 19.77 8.78 12.40
CA PHE A 13 18.98 9.96 12.74
C PHE A 13 18.17 10.49 11.55
N ILE A 14 18.79 10.62 10.37
CA ILE A 14 18.12 11.06 9.14
C ILE A 14 16.98 10.10 8.78
N PHE A 15 17.21 8.79 8.86
CA PHE A 15 16.19 7.78 8.58
C PHE A 15 14.95 7.96 9.48
N PHE A 16 15.15 8.04 10.81
CA PHE A 16 14.04 8.24 11.73
C PHE A 16 13.37 9.61 11.58
N ALA A 17 14.12 10.67 11.28
CA ALA A 17 13.57 11.99 11.02
C ALA A 17 12.63 12.00 9.80
N LEU A 18 13.04 11.35 8.70
CA LEU A 18 12.20 11.18 7.50
C LEU A 18 10.94 10.36 7.80
N LEU A 19 11.09 9.29 8.58
CA LEU A 19 9.99 8.39 8.94
C LEU A 19 8.94 9.13 9.80
N ILE A 20 9.39 9.83 10.84
CA ILE A 20 8.52 10.63 11.71
C ILE A 20 7.89 11.78 10.93
N GLY A 21 8.66 12.46 10.07
CA GLY A 21 8.14 13.53 9.21
C GLY A 21 7.05 13.05 8.25
N GLY A 22 7.27 11.91 7.59
CA GLY A 22 6.29 11.29 6.70
C GLY A 22 5.01 10.85 7.42
N LEU A 23 5.15 10.23 8.59
CA LEU A 23 4.01 9.87 9.46
C LEU A 23 3.26 11.11 9.95
N GLY A 24 3.97 12.17 10.33
CA GLY A 24 3.38 13.44 10.73
C GLY A 24 2.59 14.10 9.60
N TYR A 25 3.16 14.12 8.39
CA TYR A 25 2.48 14.64 7.20
C TYR A 25 1.22 13.84 6.86
N THR A 26 1.27 12.52 6.93
CA THR A 26 0.09 11.67 6.67
C THR A 26 -1.01 11.88 7.70
N VAL A 27 -0.67 11.95 8.99
CA VAL A 27 -1.66 12.27 10.03
C VAL A 27 -2.29 13.65 9.79
N TRP A 28 -1.47 14.65 9.46
CA TRP A 28 -1.96 16.00 9.16
C TRP A 28 -2.88 16.02 7.92
N SER A 29 -2.49 15.36 6.84
CA SER A 29 -3.29 15.26 5.61
C SER A 29 -4.63 14.55 5.86
N ILE A 30 -4.62 13.43 6.58
CA ILE A 30 -5.86 12.72 6.93
C ILE A 30 -6.77 13.62 7.77
N TRP A 31 -6.22 14.36 8.73
CA TRP A 31 -6.98 15.29 9.55
C TRP A 31 -7.61 16.42 8.72
N THR A 32 -6.89 16.98 7.76
CA THR A 32 -7.44 18.01 6.86
C THR A 32 -8.54 17.44 5.96
N ASP A 33 -8.33 16.25 5.41
CA ASP A 33 -9.28 15.62 4.48
C ASP A 33 -10.57 15.19 5.19
N VAL A 34 -10.46 14.65 6.41
CA VAL A 34 -11.61 14.25 7.22
C VAL A 34 -12.46 15.46 7.63
N GLN A 35 -11.83 16.56 8.03
CA GLN A 35 -12.56 17.79 8.35
C GLN A 35 -13.26 18.40 7.13
N ALA A 36 -12.66 18.30 5.95
CA ALA A 36 -13.26 18.74 4.69
C ALA A 36 -14.44 17.85 4.27
N ALA A 37 -14.33 16.54 4.48
CA ALA A 37 -15.33 15.55 4.08
C ALA A 37 -16.53 15.43 5.04
N SER A 38 -16.39 15.80 6.32
CA SER A 38 -17.48 15.67 7.31
C SER A 38 -17.43 16.76 8.38
N PRO A 39 -17.96 17.97 8.10
CA PRO A 39 -18.06 19.03 9.10
C PRO A 39 -19.00 18.60 10.24
N GLY A 40 -18.44 18.34 11.43
CA GLY A 40 -19.21 18.22 12.68
C GLY A 40 -19.66 16.81 13.11
N VAL A 41 -19.19 15.74 12.47
CA VAL A 41 -19.54 14.37 12.87
C VAL A 41 -18.37 13.73 13.67
N LEU A 42 -18.39 13.90 14.99
CA LEU A 42 -17.45 13.28 15.94
C LEU A 42 -17.82 11.81 16.26
N THR A 43 -18.27 11.02 15.28
CA THR A 43 -18.54 9.60 15.54
C THR A 43 -17.22 8.83 15.52
N PHE A 44 -16.95 8.05 16.56
CA PHE A 44 -15.70 7.29 16.72
C PHE A 44 -15.53 6.16 15.68
N ALA A 45 -16.64 5.62 15.16
CA ALA A 45 -16.64 4.45 14.28
C ALA A 45 -15.94 4.66 12.92
N PRO A 46 -16.20 5.73 12.14
CA PRO A 46 -15.45 6.02 10.91
C PRO A 46 -13.94 6.15 11.12
N PHE A 47 -13.51 6.79 12.21
CA PHE A 47 -12.08 6.92 12.54
C PHE A 47 -11.43 5.57 12.83
N MET A 48 -12.10 4.67 13.56
CA MET A 48 -11.59 3.32 13.80
C MET A 48 -11.49 2.51 12.50
N LEU A 49 -12.49 2.60 11.63
CA LEU A 49 -12.49 1.89 10.35
C LEU A 49 -11.41 2.45 9.40
N LEU A 50 -11.22 3.77 9.38
CA LEU A 50 -10.14 4.43 8.64
C LEU A 50 -8.77 3.98 9.14
N LEU A 51 -8.57 3.95 10.46
CA LEU A 51 -7.32 3.48 11.07
C LEU A 51 -7.06 2.01 10.72
N LEU A 52 -8.09 1.17 10.77
CA LEU A 52 -7.97 -0.23 10.35
C LEU A 52 -7.63 -0.36 8.86
N ALA A 53 -8.28 0.41 7.99
CA ALA A 53 -7.99 0.42 6.56
C ALA A 53 -6.55 0.88 6.28
N LEU A 54 -6.08 1.90 6.98
CA LEU A 54 -4.70 2.38 6.90
C LEU A 54 -3.70 1.30 7.34
N LEU A 55 -3.96 0.60 8.44
CA LEU A 55 -3.10 -0.50 8.89
C LEU A 55 -3.01 -1.63 7.86
N ILE A 56 -4.13 -2.00 7.24
CA ILE A 56 -4.16 -3.02 6.19
C ILE A 56 -3.41 -2.53 4.94
N ALA A 57 -3.61 -1.28 4.53
CA ALA A 57 -2.90 -0.69 3.39
C ALA A 57 -1.38 -0.63 3.62
N LEU A 58 -0.94 -0.25 4.82
CA LEU A 58 0.48 -0.31 5.22
C LEU A 58 1.01 -1.76 5.20
N GLY A 59 0.19 -2.73 5.62
CA GLY A 59 0.52 -4.14 5.52
C GLY A 59 0.70 -4.60 4.07
N PHE A 60 -0.18 -4.19 3.16
CA PHE A 60 -0.05 -4.45 1.73
C PHE A 60 1.24 -3.84 1.16
N GLU A 61 1.53 -2.59 1.47
CA GLU A 61 2.73 -1.90 1.00
C GLU A 61 4.02 -2.56 1.52
N PHE A 62 4.00 -3.03 2.77
CA PHE A 62 5.11 -3.80 3.33
C PHE A 62 5.35 -5.11 2.58
N VAL A 63 4.29 -5.86 2.25
CA VAL A 63 4.41 -7.09 1.45
C VAL A 63 4.91 -6.79 0.04
N ASN A 64 4.44 -5.69 -0.58
CA ASN A 64 4.94 -5.24 -1.89
C ASN A 64 6.44 -4.96 -1.85
N GLY A 65 6.91 -4.24 -0.83
CA GLY A 65 8.33 -3.95 -0.65
C GLY A 65 9.21 -5.18 -0.59
N PHE A 66 8.73 -6.31 -0.04
CA PHE A 66 9.48 -7.57 -0.05
C PHE A 66 9.63 -8.16 -1.45
N HIS A 67 8.55 -8.19 -2.23
CA HIS A 67 8.59 -8.68 -3.62
C HIS A 67 9.52 -7.82 -4.48
N ASP A 68 9.40 -6.50 -4.38
CA ASP A 68 10.19 -5.58 -5.19
C ASP A 68 11.67 -5.60 -4.79
N THR A 69 11.97 -5.69 -3.49
CA THR A 69 13.34 -5.85 -3.00
C THR A 69 13.93 -7.16 -3.52
N ALA A 70 13.23 -8.29 -3.39
CA ALA A 70 13.69 -9.59 -3.86
C ALA A 70 14.01 -9.55 -5.37
N ASN A 71 13.12 -8.97 -6.17
CA ASN A 71 13.30 -8.83 -7.62
C ASN A 71 14.52 -7.95 -7.98
N ALA A 72 14.73 -6.84 -7.26
CA ALA A 72 15.80 -5.90 -7.54
C ALA A 72 17.18 -6.39 -7.08
N VAL A 73 17.26 -7.11 -5.95
CA VAL A 73 18.55 -7.50 -5.36
C VAL A 73 19.05 -8.86 -5.82
N ALA A 74 18.19 -9.73 -6.35
CA ALA A 74 18.56 -11.10 -6.70
C ALA A 74 19.76 -11.17 -7.67
N THR A 75 19.77 -10.33 -8.70
CA THR A 75 20.84 -10.31 -9.72
C THR A 75 22.18 -9.86 -9.16
N VAL A 76 22.19 -8.80 -8.36
CA VAL A 76 23.40 -8.18 -7.82
C VAL A 76 24.04 -9.06 -6.74
N ILE A 77 23.22 -9.76 -5.96
CA ILE A 77 23.66 -10.75 -4.97
C ILE A 77 24.17 -12.01 -5.68
N TYR A 78 23.42 -12.55 -6.65
CA TYR A 78 23.80 -13.78 -7.37
C TYR A 78 25.12 -13.62 -8.15
N THR A 79 25.35 -12.45 -8.74
CA THR A 79 26.60 -12.12 -9.44
C THR A 79 27.76 -11.77 -8.50
N ASN A 80 27.55 -11.76 -7.18
CA ASN A 80 28.52 -11.32 -6.17
C ASN A 80 29.04 -9.89 -6.40
N SER A 81 28.23 -9.03 -7.05
CA SER A 81 28.61 -7.65 -7.35
C SER A 81 28.42 -6.73 -6.15
N LEU A 82 27.50 -7.05 -5.23
CA LEU A 82 27.25 -6.28 -4.01
C LEU A 82 26.87 -7.21 -2.85
N PRO A 83 27.34 -6.97 -1.60
CA PRO A 83 26.90 -7.73 -0.44
C PRO A 83 25.39 -7.58 -0.19
N ALA A 84 24.74 -8.65 0.27
CA ALA A 84 23.29 -8.72 0.45
C ALA A 84 22.71 -7.60 1.33
N HIS A 85 23.39 -7.25 2.42
CA HIS A 85 22.94 -6.19 3.33
C HIS A 85 22.92 -4.81 2.64
N PHE A 86 23.95 -4.48 1.85
CA PHE A 86 23.97 -3.23 1.09
C PHE A 86 22.94 -3.25 -0.04
N ALA A 87 22.77 -4.37 -0.72
CA ALA A 87 21.79 -4.50 -1.80
C ALA A 87 20.36 -4.23 -1.31
N VAL A 88 19.98 -4.79 -0.16
CA VAL A 88 18.65 -4.57 0.44
C VAL A 88 18.45 -3.11 0.86
N VAL A 89 19.42 -2.50 1.55
CA VAL A 89 19.33 -1.09 1.95
C VAL A 89 19.25 -0.17 0.72
N TRP A 90 20.03 -0.47 -0.31
CA TRP A 90 20.05 0.29 -1.56
C TRP A 90 18.72 0.18 -2.31
N SER A 91 18.15 -1.03 -2.39
CA SER A 91 16.83 -1.27 -3.00
C SER A 91 15.72 -0.51 -2.26
N GLY A 92 15.73 -0.53 -0.92
CA GLY A 92 14.79 0.25 -0.10
C GLY A 92 14.93 1.75 -0.34
N GLY A 93 16.16 2.25 -0.43
CA GLY A 93 16.45 3.66 -0.73
C GLY A 93 15.89 4.10 -2.08
N TRP A 94 16.08 3.30 -3.13
CA TRP A 94 15.55 3.61 -4.46
C TRP A 94 14.03 3.47 -4.55
N ASN A 95 13.43 2.50 -3.85
CA ASN A 95 11.97 2.41 -3.74
C ASN A 95 11.39 3.68 -3.12
N PHE A 96 11.96 4.13 -2.01
CA PHE A 96 11.53 5.35 -1.34
C PHE A 96 11.70 6.60 -2.22
N LEU A 97 12.86 6.75 -2.88
CA LEU A 97 13.08 7.85 -3.83
C LEU A 97 12.10 7.80 -5.01
N GLY A 98 11.77 6.61 -5.50
CA GLY A 98 10.77 6.41 -6.55
C GLY A 98 9.42 7.01 -6.15
N VAL A 99 8.93 6.71 -4.94
CA VAL A 99 7.68 7.29 -4.41
C VAL A 99 7.76 8.80 -4.27
N LEU A 100 8.87 9.35 -3.73
CA LEU A 100 9.05 10.79 -3.56
C LEU A 100 9.07 11.56 -4.89
N VAL A 101 9.68 10.99 -5.93
CA VAL A 101 9.86 11.65 -7.23
C VAL A 101 8.68 11.38 -8.18
N SER A 102 7.87 10.34 -7.93
CA SER A 102 6.74 9.93 -8.79
C SER A 102 5.61 10.97 -8.92
N SER A 103 5.72 12.15 -8.29
CA SER A 103 4.78 13.28 -8.39
C SER A 103 3.30 12.91 -8.20
N GLY A 104 3.02 11.83 -7.45
CA GLY A 104 1.68 11.29 -7.25
C GLY A 104 1.04 10.63 -8.50
N ALA A 105 1.71 10.59 -9.65
CA ALA A 105 1.12 10.08 -10.90
C ALA A 105 0.67 8.61 -10.78
N VAL A 106 1.45 7.77 -10.10
CA VAL A 106 1.10 6.36 -9.84
C VAL A 106 -0.07 6.25 -8.87
N ALA A 107 -0.10 7.10 -7.83
CA ALA A 107 -1.22 7.15 -6.89
C ALA A 107 -2.52 7.55 -7.60
N PHE A 108 -2.49 8.59 -8.45
CA PHE A 108 -3.63 8.99 -9.28
C PHE A 108 -4.05 7.91 -10.26
N GLY A 109 -3.11 7.18 -10.86
CA GLY A 109 -3.40 6.05 -11.74
C GLY A 109 -4.09 4.88 -11.03
N ILE A 110 -3.76 4.62 -9.76
CA ILE A 110 -4.48 3.61 -8.96
C ILE A 110 -5.85 4.14 -8.54
N ILE A 111 -5.95 5.40 -8.13
CA ILE A 111 -7.23 6.01 -7.73
C ILE A 111 -8.22 6.01 -8.90
N SER A 112 -7.78 6.28 -10.13
CA SER A 112 -8.65 6.26 -11.31
C SER A 112 -9.15 4.86 -11.68
N LEU A 113 -8.47 3.81 -11.21
CA LEU A 113 -8.89 2.41 -11.37
C LEU A 113 -9.83 1.96 -10.25
N LEU A 114 -9.87 2.68 -9.10
CA LEU A 114 -10.80 2.34 -8.03
C LEU A 114 -12.24 2.59 -8.48
N PRO A 115 -13.19 1.71 -8.13
CA PRO A 115 -14.60 1.88 -8.44
C PRO A 115 -15.21 2.87 -7.44
N VAL A 116 -14.70 4.09 -7.42
CA VAL A 116 -15.05 5.13 -6.44
C VAL A 116 -16.55 5.43 -6.50
N GLU A 117 -17.12 5.48 -7.70
CA GLU A 117 -18.57 5.63 -7.89
C GLU A 117 -19.35 4.49 -7.25
N LEU A 118 -18.88 3.24 -7.38
CA LEU A 118 -19.53 2.09 -6.78
C LEU A 118 -19.50 2.23 -5.25
N ILE A 119 -18.34 2.51 -4.67
CA ILE A 119 -18.13 2.65 -3.21
C ILE A 119 -18.99 3.78 -2.62
N LEU A 120 -19.16 4.90 -3.33
CA LEU A 120 -19.96 6.03 -2.87
C LEU A 120 -21.48 5.76 -2.92
N HIS A 121 -21.96 4.94 -3.85
CA HIS A 121 -23.39 4.69 -4.02
C HIS A 121 -23.94 3.53 -3.15
N VAL A 122 -23.11 2.62 -2.63
CA VAL A 122 -23.60 1.48 -1.81
C VAL A 122 -23.85 1.81 -0.33
N GLY A 123 -23.60 3.04 0.10
CA GLY A 123 -23.66 3.45 1.50
C GLY A 123 -22.39 3.08 2.29
N THR A 124 -22.20 3.75 3.43
CA THR A 124 -20.93 3.74 4.20
C THR A 124 -20.50 2.36 4.67
N GLY A 125 -21.44 1.47 5.02
CA GLY A 125 -21.12 0.11 5.47
C GLY A 125 -20.59 -0.78 4.36
N ALA A 126 -21.26 -0.80 3.20
CA ALA A 126 -20.88 -1.63 2.07
C ALA A 126 -19.63 -1.11 1.35
N GLY A 127 -19.47 0.22 1.23
CA GLY A 127 -18.25 0.82 0.68
C GLY A 127 -16.99 0.44 1.48
N MET A 128 -17.07 0.46 2.81
CA MET A 128 -15.93 0.05 3.66
C MET A 128 -15.67 -1.46 3.56
N ALA A 129 -16.71 -2.29 3.52
CA ALA A 129 -16.56 -3.73 3.31
C ALA A 129 -15.86 -4.07 1.99
N MET A 130 -16.16 -3.31 0.92
CA MET A 130 -15.49 -3.45 -0.38
C MET A 130 -14.00 -3.12 -0.30
N VAL A 131 -13.63 -2.02 0.37
CA VAL A 131 -12.22 -1.63 0.56
C VAL A 131 -11.46 -2.67 1.38
N PHE A 132 -12.06 -3.22 2.43
CA PHE A 132 -11.42 -4.30 3.18
C PHE A 132 -11.29 -5.58 2.35
N ALA A 133 -12.33 -5.95 1.60
CA ALA A 133 -12.31 -7.15 0.77
C ALA A 133 -11.21 -7.09 -0.31
N LEU A 134 -11.07 -5.96 -1.02
CA LEU A 134 -10.05 -5.83 -2.06
C LEU A 134 -8.63 -5.87 -1.46
N LEU A 135 -8.38 -5.15 -0.35
CA LEU A 135 -7.06 -5.10 0.26
C LEU A 135 -6.66 -6.46 0.86
N ILE A 136 -7.58 -7.14 1.56
CA ILE A 136 -7.32 -8.46 2.14
C ILE A 136 -7.07 -9.48 1.03
N ALA A 137 -7.88 -9.48 -0.04
CA ALA A 137 -7.66 -10.37 -1.18
C ALA A 137 -6.28 -10.15 -1.82
N ALA A 138 -5.88 -8.89 -2.00
CA ALA A 138 -4.58 -8.55 -2.56
C ALA A 138 -3.41 -9.00 -1.66
N ILE A 139 -3.51 -8.80 -0.34
CA ILE A 139 -2.51 -9.24 0.63
C ILE A 139 -2.38 -10.76 0.66
N ILE A 140 -3.51 -11.48 0.74
CA ILE A 140 -3.52 -12.95 0.77
C ILE A 140 -2.82 -13.50 -0.47
N TRP A 141 -3.13 -12.94 -1.64
CA TRP A 141 -2.50 -13.38 -2.88
C TRP A 141 -1.01 -13.06 -2.91
N ASN A 142 -0.60 -11.84 -2.55
CA ASN A 142 0.81 -11.46 -2.49
C ASN A 142 1.62 -12.28 -1.48
N LEU A 143 1.07 -12.60 -0.31
CA LEU A 143 1.72 -13.48 0.66
C LEU A 143 1.76 -14.92 0.16
N GLY A 144 0.71 -15.39 -0.51
CA GLY A 144 0.65 -16.72 -1.09
C GLY A 144 1.69 -16.93 -2.18
N THR A 145 1.84 -15.99 -3.10
CA THR A 145 2.86 -16.06 -4.16
C THR A 145 4.26 -15.96 -3.59
N TRP A 146 4.47 -15.12 -2.58
CA TRP A 146 5.75 -15.04 -1.85
C TRP A 146 6.10 -16.37 -1.18
N TYR A 147 5.15 -16.97 -0.46
CA TYR A 147 5.36 -18.26 0.22
C TYR A 147 5.69 -19.39 -0.77
N LEU A 148 5.10 -19.34 -1.96
CA LEU A 148 5.37 -20.29 -3.05
C LEU A 148 6.61 -19.93 -3.90
N GLY A 149 7.28 -18.80 -3.62
CA GLY A 149 8.44 -18.33 -4.39
C GLY A 149 8.11 -17.95 -5.84
N LEU A 150 6.84 -17.65 -6.14
CA LEU A 150 6.39 -17.29 -7.48
C LEU A 150 6.62 -15.79 -7.73
N PRO A 151 7.27 -15.41 -8.85
CA PRO A 151 7.37 -13.99 -9.22
C PRO A 151 5.98 -13.47 -9.56
N ALA A 152 5.49 -12.52 -8.76
CA ALA A 152 4.15 -11.95 -8.90
C ALA A 152 4.21 -10.42 -8.95
N SER A 153 3.24 -9.81 -9.63
CA SER A 153 3.11 -8.35 -9.71
C SER A 153 2.03 -7.87 -8.74
N SER A 154 2.42 -7.05 -7.77
CA SER A 154 1.49 -6.46 -6.80
C SER A 154 0.46 -5.54 -7.45
N SER A 155 0.83 -4.78 -8.49
CA SER A 155 -0.11 -3.92 -9.21
C SER A 155 -1.22 -4.71 -9.91
N HIS A 156 -0.87 -5.83 -10.56
CA HIS A 156 -1.88 -6.71 -11.17
C HIS A 156 -2.76 -7.38 -10.11
N THR A 157 -2.18 -7.73 -8.97
CA THR A 157 -2.93 -8.27 -7.83
C THR A 157 -3.95 -7.26 -7.31
N LEU A 158 -3.56 -5.99 -7.20
CA LEU A 158 -4.47 -4.91 -6.79
C LEU A 158 -5.58 -4.69 -7.82
N ILE A 159 -5.26 -4.61 -9.11
CA ILE A 159 -6.25 -4.49 -10.19
C ILE A 159 -7.21 -5.69 -10.20
N GLY A 160 -6.69 -6.90 -10.04
CA GLY A 160 -7.50 -8.13 -9.94
C GLY A 160 -8.47 -8.10 -8.75
N SER A 161 -8.01 -7.61 -7.60
CA SER A 161 -8.86 -7.46 -6.41
C SER A 161 -9.97 -6.41 -6.60
N ILE A 162 -9.68 -5.31 -7.28
CA ILE A 162 -10.64 -4.26 -7.64
C ILE A 162 -11.75 -4.83 -8.54
N ILE A 163 -11.36 -5.53 -9.61
CA ILE A 163 -12.31 -6.18 -10.53
C ILE A 163 -13.14 -7.23 -9.79
N GLY A 164 -12.51 -8.05 -8.96
CA GLY A 164 -13.18 -9.12 -8.20
C GLY A 164 -14.25 -8.58 -7.26
N VAL A 165 -13.97 -7.51 -6.51
CA VAL A 165 -14.95 -6.86 -5.64
C VAL A 165 -16.07 -6.19 -6.44
N GLY A 166 -15.76 -5.56 -7.58
CA GLY A 166 -16.78 -5.00 -8.47
C GLY A 166 -17.77 -6.05 -8.98
N ILE A 167 -17.27 -7.19 -9.46
CA ILE A 167 -18.10 -8.31 -9.93
C ILE A 167 -18.91 -8.91 -8.76
N ALA A 168 -18.28 -9.15 -7.61
CA ALA A 168 -18.97 -9.70 -6.45
C ALA A 168 -20.11 -8.79 -5.99
N ASN A 169 -19.88 -7.47 -5.96
CA ASN A 169 -20.90 -6.49 -5.65
C ASN A 169 -22.04 -6.51 -6.67
N GLN A 170 -21.74 -6.58 -7.97
CA GLN A 170 -22.75 -6.70 -9.02
C GLN A 170 -23.55 -8.00 -8.91
N LEU A 171 -22.95 -9.12 -8.50
CA LEU A 171 -23.68 -10.39 -8.30
C LEU A 171 -24.62 -10.35 -7.09
N ILE A 172 -24.22 -9.64 -6.02
CA ILE A 172 -25.02 -9.47 -4.81
C ILE A 172 -26.18 -8.50 -5.07
N GLN A 173 -25.90 -7.34 -5.70
CA GLN A 173 -26.91 -6.32 -5.99
C GLN A 173 -27.75 -6.61 -7.24
N GLY A 174 -27.21 -7.32 -8.22
CA GLY A 174 -27.95 -7.74 -9.42
C GLY A 174 -29.07 -8.75 -9.11
N LYS A 175 -29.06 -9.36 -7.92
CA LYS A 175 -30.19 -10.14 -7.39
C LYS A 175 -31.23 -9.28 -6.64
N SER A 176 -30.88 -8.07 -6.23
CA SER A 176 -31.80 -7.06 -5.71
C SER A 176 -32.20 -6.11 -6.85
N GLY A 177 -33.09 -6.58 -7.73
CA GLY A 177 -33.53 -5.80 -8.88
C GLY A 177 -34.10 -4.44 -8.48
N VAL A 178 -33.43 -3.38 -8.94
CA VAL A 178 -34.05 -2.17 -9.46
C VAL A 178 -33.29 -1.83 -10.75
N ALA A 179 -34.07 -1.62 -11.80
CA ALA A 179 -33.65 -1.42 -13.19
C ALA A 179 -32.73 -0.23 -13.40
#